data_AF-A0A6M5UGT6-F1
#
_entry.id   AF-A0A6M5UGT6-F1
#
_cell.length_a   1.000
_cell.length_b   1.000
_cell.length_c   1.000
_cell.angle_alpha   90.00
_cell.angle_beta   90.00
_cell.angle_gamma   90.00
#
_symmetry.space_group_name_H-M   'P 1'
#
loop_
_entity.id
_entity.type
_entity.pdbx_description
1 polymer ?
#
loop_
_entity_poly.entity_id
_entity_poly.type
_entity_poly.pdbx_seq_one_letter_code
_entity_poly.pdbx_strand_id
1 'polypeptide(L)'
;MIAVVGLVVGIVAGLVLQPTVPVSLQPYLPIAVVAALDALFGGLRARLDGLFDDKVFLVSFLSNVVVAALIVFLGDQLGVGSQLSTAVVVVLGIRIFSNAAAIRRHIFKA
;
A
#
# COMPACT_ATOMS: atom_id res chain seq x y z
N MET A 1 -14.58 -8.50 -8.53
CA MET A 1 -14.58 -7.75 -9.81
C MET A 1 -14.66 -6.25 -9.57
N ILE A 2 -15.56 -5.76 -8.71
CA ILE A 2 -15.72 -4.33 -8.40
C ILE A 2 -14.41 -3.68 -7.90
N ALA A 3 -13.67 -4.32 -6.98
CA ALA A 3 -12.40 -3.79 -6.47
C ALA A 3 -11.31 -3.62 -7.56
N VAL A 4 -11.23 -4.57 -8.50
CA VAL A 4 -10.27 -4.51 -9.62
C VAL A 4 -10.64 -3.38 -10.59
N VAL A 5 -11.94 -3.21 -10.87
CA VAL A 5 -12.43 -2.09 -11.69
C VAL A 5 -12.15 -0.75 -11.00
N GLY A 6 -12.41 -0.63 -9.70
CA GLY A 6 -12.10 0.57 -8.93
C GLY A 6 -10.61 0.92 -8.95
N LEU A 7 -9.74 -0.08 -8.85
CA LEU A 7 -8.29 0.12 -8.96
C LEU A 7 -7.88 0.64 -10.34
N VAL A 8 -8.37 0.00 -11.41
CA VAL A 8 -8.06 0.41 -12.79
C VAL A 8 -8.55 1.84 -13.05
N VAL A 9 -9.77 2.16 -12.62
CA VAL A 9 -10.33 3.52 -12.74
C VAL A 9 -9.49 4.52 -11.96
N GLY A 10 -9.08 4.19 -10.73
CA GLY A 10 -8.23 5.06 -9.91
C GLY A 10 -6.86 5.32 -10.53
N ILE A 11 -6.20 4.29 -11.09
CA ILE A 11 -4.92 4.42 -11.79
C ILE A 11 -5.07 5.33 -13.02
N VAL A 12 -6.08 5.08 -13.86
CA VAL A 12 -6.33 5.88 -15.07
C VAL A 12 -6.64 7.33 -14.71
N ALA A 13 -7.49 7.56 -13.70
CA ALA A 13 -7.81 8.90 -13.23
C ALA A 13 -6.56 9.63 -12.71
N GLY A 14 -5.69 8.97 -11.95
CA GLY A 14 -4.43 9.55 -11.47
C GLY A 14 -3.48 9.93 -12.59
N LEU A 15 -3.35 9.09 -13.62
CA LEU A 15 -2.49 9.35 -14.79
C LEU A 15 -3.00 10.49 -15.68
N VAL A 16 -4.32 10.65 -15.79
CA VAL A 16 -4.96 11.68 -16.63
C VAL A 16 -5.02 13.02 -15.90
N LEU A 17 -5.42 13.03 -14.62
CA LEU A 17 -5.65 14.27 -13.87
C LEU A 17 -4.36 14.90 -13.35
N GLN A 18 -3.28 14.11 -13.18
CA GLN A 18 -1.97 14.55 -12.67
C GLN A 18 -2.08 15.60 -11.55
N PRO A 19 -2.80 15.30 -10.46
CA PRO A 19 -3.04 16.28 -9.42
C PRO A 19 -1.71 16.79 -8.85
N THR A 20 -1.56 18.11 -8.79
CA THR A 20 -0.38 18.74 -8.19
C THR A 20 -0.44 18.56 -6.68
N VAL A 21 0.59 17.93 -6.12
CA VAL A 21 0.66 17.64 -4.69
C VAL A 21 1.36 18.81 -3.97
N PRO A 22 0.69 19.45 -2.99
CA PRO A 22 1.30 20.49 -2.16
C PRO A 22 2.56 19.97 -1.46
N VAL A 23 3.55 20.84 -1.23
CA VAL A 23 4.85 20.47 -0.65
C VAL A 23 4.71 19.74 0.70
N SER A 24 3.72 20.12 1.52
CA SER A 24 3.44 19.48 2.81
C SER A 24 2.96 18.03 2.71
N LEU A 25 2.34 17.62 1.59
CA LEU A 25 1.83 16.26 1.38
C LEU A 25 2.81 15.35 0.63
N GLN A 26 3.88 15.91 0.05
CA GLN A 26 4.87 15.14 -0.71
C GLN A 26 5.49 13.98 0.07
N PRO A 27 5.84 14.09 1.36
CA PRO A 27 6.41 12.96 2.11
C PRO A 27 5.41 11.81 2.34
N TYR A 28 4.12 12.11 2.35
CA TYR A 28 3.04 11.15 2.64
C TYR A 28 2.59 10.41 1.37
N LEU A 29 2.78 11.00 0.20
CA LEU A 29 2.31 10.44 -1.07
C LEU A 29 2.99 9.08 -1.40
N PRO A 30 4.34 8.94 -1.38
CA PRO A 30 4.98 7.64 -1.62
C PRO A 30 4.48 6.56 -0.63
N ILE A 31 4.22 6.96 0.60
CA ILE A 31 3.81 6.06 1.68
C ILE A 31 2.41 5.54 1.44
N ALA A 32 1.48 6.43 1.07
CA ALA A 32 0.12 6.05 0.70
C ALA A 32 0.12 5.08 -0.50
N VAL A 33 0.95 5.35 -1.51
CA VAL A 33 1.09 4.48 -2.68
C VAL A 33 1.63 3.11 -2.30
N VAL A 34 2.73 3.06 -1.53
CA VAL A 34 3.35 1.80 -1.14
C VAL A 34 2.45 1.00 -0.19
N ALA A 35 1.74 1.65 0.75
CA ALA A 35 0.77 1.00 1.62
C ALA A 35 -0.41 0.41 0.83
N ALA A 36 -0.88 1.12 -0.21
CA ALA A 36 -1.91 0.62 -1.09
C ALA A 36 -1.45 -0.59 -1.91
N LEU A 37 -0.20 -0.56 -2.43
CA LEU A 37 0.39 -1.70 -3.12
C LEU A 37 0.54 -2.90 -2.20
N ASP A 38 1.03 -2.72 -0.98
CA ASP A 38 1.17 -3.80 0.02
C ASP A 38 -0.16 -4.51 0.28
N ALA A 39 -1.23 -3.74 0.52
CA ALA A 39 -2.56 -4.30 0.68
C ALA A 39 -3.02 -5.07 -0.57
N LEU A 40 -2.76 -4.53 -1.77
CA LEU A 40 -3.08 -5.18 -3.04
C LEU A 40 -2.41 -6.54 -3.20
N PHE A 41 -1.11 -6.63 -2.93
CA PHE A 41 -0.38 -7.89 -2.95
C PHE A 41 -0.85 -8.85 -1.85
N GLY A 42 -1.15 -8.35 -0.65
CA GLY A 42 -1.73 -9.14 0.44
C GLY A 42 -3.11 -9.72 0.08
N GLY A 43 -3.98 -8.91 -0.53
CA GLY A 43 -5.30 -9.34 -0.99
C GLY A 43 -5.22 -10.34 -2.14
N LEU A 44 -4.31 -10.13 -3.09
CA LEU A 44 -4.08 -11.07 -4.19
C LEU A 44 -3.58 -12.41 -3.66
N ARG A 45 -2.64 -12.40 -2.70
CA ARG A 45 -2.18 -13.62 -2.02
C ARG A 45 -3.33 -14.32 -1.31
N ALA A 46 -4.10 -13.63 -0.47
CA ALA A 46 -5.23 -14.23 0.25
C ALA A 46 -6.28 -14.83 -0.71
N ARG A 47 -6.44 -14.24 -1.89
CA ARG A 47 -7.32 -14.77 -2.94
C ARG A 47 -6.80 -16.07 -3.55
N LEU A 48 -5.50 -16.19 -3.74
CA LEU A 48 -4.87 -17.44 -4.20
C LEU A 48 -4.90 -18.52 -3.11
N ASP A 49 -4.78 -18.12 -1.84
CA ASP A 49 -4.84 -19.01 -0.69
C ASP A 49 -6.29 -19.47 -0.37
N GLY A 50 -7.31 -18.93 -1.07
CA GLY A 50 -8.73 -19.24 -0.83
C GLY A 50 -9.30 -18.65 0.47
N LEU A 51 -8.57 -17.75 1.12
CA LEU A 51 -8.87 -17.14 2.42
C LEU A 51 -9.27 -15.66 2.30
N PHE A 52 -9.64 -15.22 1.10
CA PHE A 52 -9.95 -13.82 0.85
C PHE A 52 -11.34 -13.45 1.38
N ASP A 53 -11.35 -12.51 2.33
CA ASP A 53 -12.55 -11.87 2.86
C ASP A 53 -12.47 -10.35 2.57
N ASP A 54 -13.49 -9.82 1.88
CA ASP A 54 -13.56 -8.41 1.48
C ASP A 54 -13.51 -7.44 2.69
N LYS A 55 -14.15 -7.80 3.82
CA LYS A 55 -14.16 -6.97 5.02
C LYS A 55 -12.78 -6.94 5.66
N VAL A 56 -12.13 -8.11 5.76
CA VAL A 56 -10.78 -8.21 6.35
C VAL A 56 -9.78 -7.46 5.48
N PHE A 57 -9.87 -7.57 4.16
CA PHE A 57 -9.05 -6.81 3.22
C PHE A 57 -9.23 -5.29 3.41
N LEU A 58 -10.48 -4.81 3.45
CA LEU A 58 -10.76 -3.39 3.60
C LEU A 58 -10.24 -2.84 4.94
N VAL A 59 -10.49 -3.57 6.04
CA VAL A 59 -10.01 -3.18 7.37
C VAL A 59 -8.49 -3.18 7.42
N SER A 60 -7.82 -4.19 6.85
CA SER A 60 -6.36 -4.27 6.79
C SER A 60 -5.76 -3.13 5.96
N PHE A 61 -6.34 -2.83 4.80
CA PHE A 61 -5.93 -1.71 3.95
C PHE A 61 -6.04 -0.37 4.69
N LEU A 62 -7.22 -0.05 5.24
CA LEU A 62 -7.40 1.22 5.98
C LEU A 62 -6.47 1.30 7.19
N SER A 63 -6.40 0.23 7.99
CA SER A 63 -5.56 0.20 9.18
C SER A 63 -4.08 0.41 8.83
N ASN A 64 -3.56 -0.28 7.81
CA ASN A 64 -2.16 -0.12 7.39
C ASN A 64 -1.86 1.30 6.88
N VAL A 65 -2.76 1.89 6.09
CA VAL A 65 -2.58 3.27 5.57
C VAL A 65 -2.61 4.27 6.73
N VAL A 66 -3.58 4.16 7.64
CA VAL A 66 -3.69 5.05 8.80
C VAL A 66 -2.47 4.93 9.72
N VAL A 67 -2.05 3.71 10.04
CA VAL A 67 -0.86 3.48 10.89
C VAL A 67 0.40 4.03 10.23
N ALA A 68 0.60 3.79 8.92
CA ALA A 68 1.75 4.31 8.18
C ALA A 68 1.75 5.86 8.16
N ALA A 69 0.59 6.48 7.91
CA ALA A 69 0.46 7.93 7.94
C ALA A 69 0.72 8.50 9.33
N LEU A 70 0.23 7.86 10.39
CA LEU A 70 0.46 8.28 11.77
C LEU A 70 1.93 8.20 12.17
N ILE A 71 2.64 7.13 11.81
CA ILE A 71 4.08 7.00 12.10
C ILE A 71 4.85 8.17 11.49
N VAL A 72 4.52 8.53 10.25
CA VAL A 72 5.23 9.58 9.52
C VAL A 72 4.86 10.95 10.05
N PHE A 73 3.58 11.16 10.37
CA PHE A 73 3.11 12.37 11.02
C PHE A 73 3.80 12.60 12.37
N LEU A 74 3.91 11.56 13.20
CA LEU A 74 4.67 11.63 14.45
C LEU A 74 6.15 11.93 14.20
N GLY A 75 6.72 11.34 13.15
CA GLY A 75 8.08 11.64 12.74
C GLY A 75 8.30 13.08 12.31
N ASP A 76 7.35 13.64 11.59
CA ASP A 76 7.37 15.03 11.14
C ASP A 76 7.36 15.99 12.35
N GLN A 77 6.51 15.70 13.35
CA GLN A 77 6.46 16.47 14.60
C GLN A 77 7.75 16.36 15.44
N LEU A 78 8.48 15.25 15.31
CA LEU A 78 9.75 15.02 16.00
C LEU A 78 10.98 15.51 15.20
N GLY A 79 10.78 16.11 14.02
CA GLY A 79 11.86 16.57 13.14
C GLY A 79 12.61 15.44 12.40
N VAL A 80 12.08 14.21 12.43
CA VAL A 80 12.66 12.99 11.82
C VAL A 80 11.75 12.37 10.75
N GLY A 81 10.83 13.17 10.18
CA GLY A 81 9.79 12.71 9.25
C GLY A 81 10.34 12.05 7.98
N SER A 82 11.46 12.54 7.45
CA SER A 82 12.12 11.97 6.26
C SER A 82 12.71 10.58 6.52
N GLN A 83 13.29 10.37 7.71
CA GLN A 83 13.85 9.09 8.13
C GLN A 83 12.73 8.07 8.39
N LEU A 84 11.64 8.50 9.04
CA LEU A 84 10.49 7.63 9.26
C LEU A 84 9.72 7.31 7.98
N SER A 85 9.59 8.26 7.05
CA SER A 85 9.07 8.00 5.70
C SER A 85 9.87 6.91 5.00
N THR A 86 11.21 7.02 5.01
CA THR A 86 12.10 6.02 4.42
C THR A 86 11.94 4.65 5.10
N ALA A 87 11.92 4.63 6.44
CA ALA A 87 11.76 3.39 7.21
C ALA A 87 10.44 2.68 6.89
N VAL A 88 9.33 3.43 6.84
CA VAL A 88 8.02 2.89 6.50
C VAL A 88 8.00 2.35 5.07
N VAL A 89 8.57 3.07 4.09
CA VAL A 89 8.67 2.60 2.70
C VAL A 89 9.47 1.30 2.62
N VAL A 90 10.59 1.19 3.35
CA VAL A 90 11.40 -0.04 3.37
C VAL A 90 10.63 -1.21 3.97
N VAL A 91 9.98 -1.01 5.14
CA VAL A 91 9.20 -2.07 5.80
C VAL A 91 8.05 -2.55 4.91
N LEU A 92 7.30 -1.62 4.33
CA LEU A 92 6.22 -1.96 3.39
C LEU A 92 6.76 -2.65 2.14
N GLY A 93 7.90 -2.20 1.62
CA GLY A 93 8.59 -2.81 0.49
C GLY A 93 8.93 -4.28 0.76
N ILE A 94 9.47 -4.59 1.94
CA ILE A 94 9.76 -5.97 2.36
C ILE A 94 8.48 -6.82 2.35
N ARG A 95 7.35 -6.29 2.86
CA ARG A 95 6.07 -7.00 2.86
C ARG A 95 5.55 -7.25 1.44
N ILE A 96 5.65 -6.27 0.56
CA ILE A 96 5.30 -6.41 -0.86
C ILE A 96 6.10 -7.55 -1.51
N PHE A 97 7.42 -7.56 -1.36
CA PHE A 97 8.26 -8.62 -1.93
C PHE A 97 7.96 -10.00 -1.33
N SER A 98 7.68 -10.07 -0.03
CA SER A 98 7.27 -11.32 0.63
C SER A 98 5.95 -11.86 0.07
N ASN A 99 4.94 -11.00 -0.08
CA ASN A 99 3.65 -11.37 -0.67
C ASN A 99 3.80 -11.77 -2.15
N ALA A 100 4.60 -11.05 -2.93
CA ALA A 100 4.91 -11.40 -4.32
C ALA A 100 5.62 -12.77 -4.42
N ALA A 101 6.54 -13.08 -3.52
CA ALA A 101 7.19 -14.39 -3.46
C ALA A 101 6.19 -15.51 -3.15
N ALA A 102 5.25 -15.30 -2.23
CA ALA A 102 4.19 -16.26 -1.91
C ALA A 102 3.24 -16.50 -3.10
N ILE A 103 2.87 -15.43 -3.81
CA ILE A 103 2.08 -15.48 -5.05
C ILE A 103 2.83 -16.28 -6.11
N ARG A 104 4.13 -16.01 -6.32
CA ARG A 104 4.96 -16.74 -7.27
C ARG A 104 5.00 -18.24 -6.98
N ARG A 105 5.13 -18.63 -5.70
CA ARG A 105 5.10 -20.05 -5.29
C ARG A 105 3.77 -20.72 -5.63
N HIS A 106 2.65 -20.04 -5.38
CA HIS A 106 1.32 -20.57 -5.70
C HIS A 106 1.10 -20.75 -7.20
N ILE A 107 1.53 -19.79 -8.01
CA ILE A 107 1.34 -19.83 -9.47
C ILE A 107 2.29 -20.82 -10.14
N PHE A 108 3.57 -20.83 -9.74
CA PHE A 108 4.61 -21.56 -10.46
C PHE A 108 5.02 -22.90 -9.81
N LYS A 109 4.42 -23.31 -8.68
CA LYS A 109 4.75 -24.55 -7.94
C LYS A 109 6.26 -24.80 -7.77
N ALA A 110 7.01 -23.73 -7.48
CA ALA A 110 8.45 -23.78 -7.21
C ALA A 110 8.75 -23.71 -5.71
#